data_AF-A0AAV7ER45-F1
#
_entry.id   AF-A0AAV7ER45-F1
#
_cell.length_a   1.000
_cell.length_b   1.000
_cell.length_c   1.000
_cell.angle_alpha   90.00
_cell.angle_beta   90.00
_cell.angle_gamma   90.00
#
_symmetry.space_group_name_H-M   'P 1'
#
loop_
_entity.id
_entity.type
_entity.pdbx_description
1 polymer ?
#
loop_
_entity_poly.entity_id
_entity_poly.type
_entity_poly.pdbx_seq_one_letter_code
_entity_poly.pdbx_strand_id
1 'polypeptide(L)'
;MKYTLFIILIEVLAMVASTSGQYQEAVLVPQGAAAGVSVSGKGKYCCDKCNCDTSQPPKCKCLDIKTYCFDTCKLCPCSKSIIQRCTCADVIEKCPPPC
;
A
#
# COMPACT_ATOMS: atom_id res chain seq x y z
N MET A 1 14.82 52.69 26.52
CA MET A 1 13.59 51.95 26.87
C MET A 1 12.57 51.88 25.72
N LYS A 2 12.34 52.96 24.97
CA LYS A 2 11.36 52.98 23.85
C LYS A 2 11.73 52.00 22.71
N TYR A 3 13.01 51.96 22.31
CA TYR A 3 13.51 51.01 21.30
C TYR A 3 13.50 49.55 21.75
N THR A 4 13.74 49.29 23.04
CA THR A 4 13.68 47.94 23.63
C THR A 4 12.26 47.36 23.54
N LEU A 5 11.23 48.19 23.77
CA LEU A 5 9.83 47.83 23.60
C LEU A 5 9.48 47.53 22.13
N PHE A 6 9.99 48.34 21.19
CA PHE A 6 9.81 48.10 19.76
C PHE A 6 10.48 46.81 19.28
N ILE A 7 11.67 46.48 19.77
CA ILE A 7 12.36 45.22 19.42
C ILE A 7 11.57 44.01 19.94
N ILE A 8 11.10 44.04 21.20
CA ILE A 8 10.29 42.95 21.74
C ILE A 8 8.99 42.77 20.96
N LEU A 9 8.36 43.87 20.52
CA LEU A 9 7.14 43.82 19.71
C LEU A 9 7.38 43.14 18.35
N ILE A 10 8.51 43.43 17.69
CA ILE A 10 8.88 42.84 16.39
C ILE A 10 9.16 41.34 16.54
N GLU A 11 9.87 40.93 17.59
CA GLU A 11 10.17 39.52 17.88
C GLU A 11 8.88 38.70 18.11
N VAL A 12 7.95 39.24 18.91
CA VAL A 12 6.65 38.57 19.17
C VAL A 12 5.79 38.49 17.92
N LEU A 13 5.82 39.52 17.05
CA LEU A 13 5.12 39.51 15.77
C LEU A 13 5.71 38.48 14.78
N ALA A 14 7.02 38.22 14.81
CA ALA A 14 7.64 37.19 13.99
C ALA A 14 7.24 35.76 14.42
N MET A 15 7.00 35.56 15.72
CA MET A 15 6.56 34.26 16.25
C MET A 15 5.13 33.89 15.82
N VAL A 16 4.23 34.86 15.67
CA VAL A 16 2.83 34.59 15.26
C VAL A 16 2.67 34.36 13.76
N ALA A 17 3.62 34.80 12.92
CA ALA A 17 3.57 34.58 11.47
C ALA A 17 4.03 33.17 11.04
N SER A 18 4.67 32.41 11.94
CA SER A 18 5.15 31.05 11.67
C SER A 18 4.08 29.97 11.84
N THR A 19 2.86 30.32 12.28
CA THR A 19 1.73 29.37 12.35
C THR A 19 0.86 29.50 11.09
N SER A 20 1.45 29.36 9.90
CA SER A 20 0.67 28.98 8.72
C SER A 20 0.21 27.54 8.93
N GLY A 21 -1.10 27.38 9.04
CA GLY A 21 -1.73 26.16 9.54
C GLY A 21 -1.41 24.91 8.73
N GLN A 22 -1.10 23.85 9.46
CA GLN A 22 -1.64 22.53 9.21
C GLN A 22 -2.46 22.13 10.43
N TYR A 23 -3.72 22.57 10.46
CA TYR A 23 -4.74 21.85 11.23
C TYR A 23 -4.97 20.52 10.50
N GLN A 24 -4.06 19.57 10.68
CA GLN A 24 -4.41 18.18 10.52
C GLN A 24 -5.12 17.84 11.82
N GLU A 25 -6.45 17.84 11.77
CA GLU A 25 -7.24 16.97 12.64
C GLU A 25 -6.50 15.63 12.64
N ALA A 26 -5.82 15.31 13.73
CA ALA A 26 -5.32 13.97 13.95
C ALA A 26 -6.52 13.09 14.24
N VAL A 27 -7.38 12.90 13.23
CA VAL A 27 -7.98 11.59 13.03
C VAL A 27 -6.76 10.70 12.90
N LEU A 28 -6.55 9.85 13.91
CA LEU A 28 -5.63 8.73 13.87
C LEU A 28 -6.07 7.79 12.74
N VAL A 29 -5.89 8.21 11.49
CA VAL A 29 -5.82 7.33 10.35
C VAL A 29 -4.35 6.93 10.28
N PRO A 30 -3.98 5.69 10.57
CA PRO A 30 -2.65 5.21 10.25
C PRO A 30 -2.53 5.15 8.71
N GLN A 31 -2.16 6.27 8.10
CA GLN A 31 -1.39 6.28 6.85
C GLN A 31 0.04 5.88 7.27
N GLY A 32 0.66 4.84 6.76
CA GLY A 32 0.40 4.19 5.49
C GLY A 32 1.72 3.67 4.97
N ALA A 33 2.34 2.77 5.74
CA ALA A 33 3.33 1.81 5.26
C ALA A 33 3.38 0.66 6.26
N ALA A 34 2.23 0.03 6.53
CA ALA A 34 2.30 -1.40 6.73
C ALA A 34 2.69 -1.94 5.34
N ALA A 35 3.99 -1.99 5.08
CA ALA A 35 4.54 -2.90 4.11
C ALA A 35 3.94 -4.25 4.50
N GLY A 36 2.85 -4.64 3.82
CA GLY A 36 2.44 -6.02 3.81
C GLY A 36 3.68 -6.72 3.31
N VAL A 37 4.37 -7.41 4.20
CA VAL A 37 5.52 -8.21 3.84
C VAL A 37 4.97 -9.19 2.83
N SER A 38 5.15 -8.89 1.54
CA SER A 38 4.91 -9.85 0.48
C SER A 38 5.93 -10.93 0.74
N VAL A 39 5.49 -11.97 1.44
CA VAL A 39 6.26 -13.19 1.56
C VAL A 39 6.30 -13.71 0.12
N SER A 40 7.48 -13.69 -0.47
CA SER A 40 7.67 -14.20 -1.82
C SER A 40 8.06 -15.67 -1.71
N GLY A 41 7.30 -16.53 -2.37
CA GLY A 41 7.52 -17.97 -2.38
C GLY A 41 8.39 -18.39 -3.56
N LYS A 42 9.50 -19.08 -3.26
CA LYS A 42 10.35 -19.68 -4.28
C LYS A 42 9.72 -20.98 -4.78
N GLY A 43 9.39 -21.04 -6.07
CA GLY A 43 8.78 -22.22 -6.68
C GLY A 43 8.32 -21.95 -8.12
N LYS A 44 8.01 -23.02 -8.86
CA LYS A 44 7.35 -22.87 -10.16
C LYS A 44 5.96 -22.30 -9.93
N TYR A 45 5.61 -21.26 -10.71
CA TYR A 45 4.29 -20.66 -10.68
C TYR A 45 3.22 -21.70 -11.06
N CYS A 46 2.26 -21.91 -10.17
CA CYS A 46 1.14 -22.82 -10.35
C CYS A 46 -0.16 -22.18 -9.82
N CYS A 47 -1.32 -22.67 -10.24
CA CYS A 47 -2.63 -22.16 -9.82
C CYS A 47 -3.71 -23.25 -9.89
N ASP A 48 -4.36 -23.55 -8.77
CA ASP A 48 -5.45 -24.53 -8.71
C ASP A 48 -6.78 -23.95 -9.17
N LYS A 49 -7.05 -22.71 -8.77
CA LYS A 49 -8.28 -21.99 -9.07
C LYS A 49 -8.01 -20.88 -10.06
N CYS A 50 -8.02 -21.19 -11.35
CA CYS A 50 -7.87 -20.20 -12.40
C CYS A 50 -9.22 -19.88 -13.06
N ASN A 51 -9.51 -18.60 -13.26
CA ASN A 51 -10.72 -18.15 -13.95
C ASN A 51 -10.36 -17.20 -15.10
N CYS A 52 -10.93 -17.42 -16.28
CA CYS A 52 -10.71 -16.61 -17.48
C CYS A 52 -12.01 -16.00 -17.97
N ASP A 53 -11.95 -14.78 -18.49
CA ASP A 53 -13.05 -14.25 -19.28
C ASP A 53 -13.15 -14.95 -20.65
N THR A 54 -14.27 -14.74 -21.35
CA THR A 54 -14.52 -15.30 -22.68
C THR A 54 -14.05 -14.38 -23.81
N SER A 55 -13.13 -13.43 -23.54
CA SER A 55 -12.63 -12.49 -24.54
C SER A 55 -11.48 -13.07 -25.37
N GLN A 56 -11.08 -12.38 -26.45
CA GLN A 56 -10.00 -12.80 -27.34
C GLN A 56 -8.96 -11.66 -27.47
N PRO A 57 -7.76 -11.77 -26.87
CA PRO A 57 -7.26 -12.87 -26.05
C PRO A 57 -7.93 -12.95 -24.66
N PRO A 58 -8.01 -14.15 -24.04
CA PRO A 58 -8.65 -14.31 -22.75
C PRO A 58 -7.85 -13.63 -21.64
N LYS A 59 -8.55 -13.04 -20.68
CA LYS A 59 -7.95 -12.45 -19.48
C LYS A 59 -8.21 -13.38 -18.30
N CYS A 60 -7.16 -14.06 -17.85
CA CYS A 60 -7.22 -15.00 -16.74
C CYS A 60 -6.68 -14.39 -15.45
N LYS A 61 -7.22 -14.85 -14.32
CA LYS A 61 -6.78 -14.51 -12.97
C LYS A 61 -6.68 -15.78 -12.13
N CYS A 62 -5.64 -15.86 -11.31
CA CYS A 62 -5.52 -16.90 -10.30
C CYS A 62 -6.25 -16.47 -9.03
N LEU A 63 -7.09 -17.35 -8.50
CA LEU A 63 -7.93 -17.14 -7.31
C LEU A 63 -7.42 -17.91 -6.10
N ASP A 64 -6.23 -18.51 -6.20
CA ASP A 64 -5.58 -19.16 -5.08
C ASP A 64 -5.33 -18.16 -3.94
N ILE A 65 -5.67 -18.59 -2.73
CA ILE A 65 -5.33 -17.87 -1.51
C ILE A 65 -4.18 -18.62 -0.86
N LYS A 66 -3.04 -17.96 -0.75
CA LYS A 66 -1.83 -18.51 -0.13
C LYS A 66 -1.34 -17.54 0.95
N THR A 67 -0.39 -17.96 1.78
CA THR A 67 0.27 -17.07 2.74
C THR A 67 1.36 -16.20 2.10
N TYR A 68 1.62 -16.42 0.82
CA TYR A 68 2.68 -15.81 0.03
C TYR A 68 2.23 -15.67 -1.43
N CYS A 69 2.96 -14.89 -2.25
CA CYS A 69 2.83 -14.92 -3.71
C CYS A 69 4.10 -15.47 -4.35
N PHE A 70 3.98 -16.05 -5.55
CA PHE A 70 5.16 -16.43 -6.33
C PHE A 70 5.92 -15.19 -6.80
N ASP A 71 7.24 -15.33 -6.98
CA ASP A 71 8.11 -14.24 -7.48
C ASP A 71 7.67 -13.69 -8.85
N THR A 72 6.95 -14.49 -9.63
CA THR A 72 6.40 -14.11 -10.94
C THR A 72 5.17 -13.20 -10.84
N CYS A 73 4.54 -13.11 -9.66
CA CYS A 73 3.39 -12.27 -9.41
C CYS A 73 3.80 -10.83 -9.12
N LYS A 74 3.42 -9.89 -9.99
CA LYS A 74 3.77 -8.47 -9.86
C LYS A 74 2.90 -7.74 -8.85
N LEU A 75 1.63 -8.11 -8.77
CA LEU A 75 0.66 -7.51 -7.86
C LEU A 75 0.14 -8.54 -6.86
N CYS A 76 0.64 -8.46 -5.61
CA CYS A 76 0.30 -9.38 -4.54
C CYS A 76 -0.37 -8.65 -3.35
N PRO A 77 -1.68 -8.37 -3.41
CA PRO A 77 -2.43 -7.92 -2.24
C PRO A 77 -2.51 -9.03 -1.19
N CYS A 78 -2.24 -8.66 0.07
CA CYS A 78 -2.38 -9.52 1.25
C CYS A 78 -3.27 -8.88 2.31
N SER A 79 -3.99 -9.71 3.08
CA SER A 79 -4.76 -9.26 4.24
C SER A 79 -3.86 -8.72 5.35
N LYS A 80 -4.26 -7.62 6.00
CA LYS A 80 -3.53 -7.02 7.13
C LYS A 80 -3.74 -7.74 8.49
N SER A 81 -4.07 -9.03 8.47
CA SER A 81 -4.33 -9.84 9.68
C SER A 81 -3.08 -10.60 10.12
N ILE A 82 -3.09 -11.12 11.35
CA ILE A 82 -1.99 -11.99 11.86
C ILE A 82 -1.77 -13.18 10.93
N ILE A 83 -2.86 -13.76 10.41
CA ILE A 83 -2.80 -14.77 9.35
C ILE A 83 -2.82 -14.04 8.01
N GLN A 84 -1.70 -14.09 7.28
CA GLN A 84 -1.59 -13.51 5.95
C GLN A 84 -2.37 -14.35 4.93
N ARG A 85 -3.28 -13.71 4.22
CA ARG A 85 -3.99 -14.26 3.06
C ARG A 85 -3.69 -13.37 1.86
N CYS A 86 -2.92 -13.90 0.93
CA CYS A 86 -2.47 -13.24 -0.27
C CYS A 86 -3.11 -13.89 -1.50
N THR A 87 -3.40 -13.07 -2.50
CA THR A 87 -3.91 -13.53 -3.80
C THR A 87 -3.18 -12.78 -4.89
N CYS A 88 -2.69 -13.51 -5.89
CA CYS A 88 -2.04 -12.86 -7.03
C CYS A 88 -3.10 -12.16 -7.90
N ALA A 89 -2.95 -10.84 -8.06
CA ALA A 89 -3.91 -10.02 -8.79
C ALA A 89 -3.49 -9.73 -10.24
N ASP A 90 -2.41 -10.38 -10.71
CA ASP A 90 -1.98 -10.30 -12.10
C ASP A 90 -3.06 -10.82 -13.05
N VAL A 91 -3.10 -10.20 -14.23
CA VAL A 91 -3.89 -10.68 -15.38
C VAL A 91 -2.93 -11.39 -16.32
N ILE A 92 -3.23 -12.64 -16.64
CA ILE A 92 -2.43 -13.51 -17.49
C ILE A 92 -3.27 -14.03 -18.66
N GLU A 93 -2.63 -14.35 -19.78
CA GLU A 93 -3.35 -14.84 -20.97
C GLU A 93 -3.67 -16.34 -20.90
N LYS A 94 -3.02 -17.07 -19.99
CA LYS A 94 -3.18 -18.51 -19.86
C LYS A 94 -3.06 -18.94 -18.40
N CYS A 95 -3.91 -19.89 -18.00
CA CYS A 95 -3.80 -20.52 -16.69
C CYS A 95 -2.50 -21.33 -16.55
N PRO A 96 -1.77 -21.16 -15.43
CA PRO A 96 -0.64 -22.02 -15.07
C PRO A 96 -1.10 -23.47 -14.85
N PRO A 97 -0.16 -24.43 -14.78
CA PRO A 97 -0.48 -25.77 -14.29
C PRO A 97 -1.00 -25.72 -12.84
N PRO A 98 -1.78 -26.72 -12.42
CA PRO A 98 -2.21 -26.84 -11.03
C PRO A 98 -1.02 -27.00 -10.08
N CYS A 99 -1.24 -26.59 -8.84
CA CYS A 99 -0.39 -26.93 -7.70
C CYS A 99 -0.81 -28.32 -7.15
#